data_AF-A0AA87M0K8-F1
#
_entry.id   AF-A0AA87M0K8-F1
#
_cell.length_a   1.000
_cell.length_b   1.000
_cell.length_c   1.000
_cell.angle_alpha   90.00
_cell.angle_beta   90.00
_cell.angle_gamma   90.00
#
_symmetry.space_group_name_H-M   'P 1'
#
loop_
_entity.id
_entity.type
_entity.pdbx_description
1 polymer ?
#
loop_
_entity_poly.entity_id
_entity_poly.type
_entity_poly.pdbx_seq_one_letter_code
_entity_poly.pdbx_strand_id
1 'polypeptide(L)'
;MTQPFEDFDLSGFWDDSEFARKEYLDEPLTDNLLSSVEMQLGYKLPSAYVALMRQKNGGMPVRREHRTSSPTSWATDHIAITGIFGIGHAKGSLASSMGSQFWIDDWDYPPIGVYFCDSPSAGHDMLCLDYRECGPAGEPKVAHVDEAFDYRITMVAQNFETFIKGLTLEFSSAKSDE
;
A
#
# COMPACT_ATOMS: atom_id res chain seq x y z
N MET A 1 -4.86 -1.46 23.63
CA MET A 1 -4.30 -1.47 22.27
C MET A 1 -3.08 -0.57 22.31
N THR A 2 -1.92 -1.07 21.91
CA THR A 2 -0.71 -0.26 21.72
C THR A 2 -0.92 0.74 20.59
N GLN A 3 -0.28 1.89 20.69
CA GLN A 3 -0.35 2.89 19.63
C GLN A 3 0.42 2.37 18.40
N PRO A 4 -0.12 2.47 17.17
CA PRO A 4 0.64 2.07 15.98
C PRO A 4 1.99 2.77 15.90
N PHE A 5 3.04 2.02 15.57
CA PHE A 5 4.43 2.47 15.44
C PHE A 5 5.08 3.00 16.73
N GLU A 6 4.55 2.67 17.91
CA GLU A 6 5.14 3.10 19.20
C GLU A 6 6.61 2.68 19.38
N ASP A 7 7.00 1.54 18.80
CA ASP A 7 8.34 0.97 18.82
C ASP A 7 9.12 1.15 17.50
N PHE A 8 8.65 2.02 16.59
CA PHE A 8 9.24 2.18 15.27
C PHE A 8 9.47 3.65 14.90
N ASP A 9 10.73 3.98 14.59
CA ASP A 9 11.10 5.33 14.18
C ASP A 9 10.75 5.60 12.71
N LEU A 10 9.81 6.52 12.51
CA LEU A 10 9.39 6.99 11.19
C LEU A 10 10.25 8.17 10.69
N SER A 11 11.26 8.60 11.44
CA SER A 11 12.19 9.63 10.97
C SER A 11 12.91 9.16 9.70
N GLY A 12 12.89 10.01 8.67
CA GLY A 12 13.45 9.67 7.36
C GLY A 12 12.72 8.53 6.62
N PHE A 13 11.50 8.18 7.03
CA PHE A 13 10.70 7.18 6.30
C PHE A 13 10.31 7.67 4.90
N TRP A 14 9.94 8.94 4.78
CA TRP A 14 9.47 9.55 3.53
C TRP A 14 10.61 10.16 2.71
N ASP A 15 10.53 9.96 1.40
CA ASP A 15 11.23 10.75 0.39
C ASP A 15 10.52 12.12 0.29
N ASP A 16 11.28 13.18 0.53
CA ASP A 16 10.80 14.57 0.52
C ASP A 16 11.20 15.34 -0.75
N SER A 17 11.59 14.62 -1.81
CA SER A 17 11.80 15.22 -3.12
C SER A 17 10.55 15.95 -3.62
N GLU A 18 10.76 16.99 -4.43
CA GLU A 18 9.67 17.76 -5.04
C GLU A 18 8.76 16.87 -5.89
N PHE A 19 9.32 15.83 -6.51
CA PHE A 19 8.55 14.82 -7.22
C PHE A 19 7.60 14.06 -6.28
N ALA A 20 8.12 13.49 -5.19
CA ALA A 20 7.32 12.73 -4.23
C ALA A 20 6.18 13.57 -3.63
N ARG A 21 6.45 14.85 -3.33
CA ARG A 21 5.44 15.79 -2.83
C ARG A 21 4.36 16.07 -3.86
N LYS A 22 4.75 16.36 -5.10
CA LYS A 22 3.78 16.68 -6.16
C LYS A 22 2.87 15.51 -6.51
N GLU A 23 3.41 14.29 -6.52
CA GLU A 23 2.69 13.12 -7.00
C GLU A 23 1.81 12.44 -5.93
N TYR A 24 2.19 12.52 -4.65
CA TYR A 24 1.53 11.74 -3.59
C TYR A 24 1.12 12.51 -2.35
N LEU A 25 1.62 13.73 -2.10
CA LEU A 25 1.27 14.44 -0.88
C LEU A 25 -0.08 15.13 -1.03
N ASP A 26 -1.06 14.65 -0.28
CA ASP A 26 -2.39 15.25 -0.17
C ASP A 26 -2.46 16.24 1.01
N GLU A 27 -3.59 16.93 1.14
CA GLU A 27 -3.89 17.78 2.29
C GLU A 27 -3.86 17.00 3.62
N PRO A 28 -3.55 17.65 4.75
CA PRO A 28 -3.53 17.00 6.05
C PRO A 28 -4.84 16.26 6.36
N LEU A 29 -4.71 15.02 6.84
CA LEU A 29 -5.86 14.18 7.13
C LEU A 29 -6.71 14.76 8.28
N THR A 30 -8.01 14.91 8.02
CA THR A 30 -9.04 15.29 9.00
C THR A 30 -9.99 14.13 9.29
N ASP A 31 -10.69 14.17 10.43
CA ASP A 31 -11.69 13.13 10.79
C ASP A 31 -12.84 13.05 9.79
N ASN A 32 -13.26 14.21 9.25
CA ASN A 32 -14.31 14.29 8.25
C ASN A 32 -13.87 13.66 6.92
N LEU A 33 -12.63 13.94 6.49
CA LEU A 33 -12.06 13.34 5.28
C LEU A 33 -11.92 11.82 5.43
N LEU A 34 -11.38 11.36 6.56
CA LEU A 34 -11.30 9.94 6.89
C LEU A 34 -12.68 9.26 6.80
N SER A 35 -13.68 9.83 7.48
CA SER A 35 -15.04 9.27 7.52
C SER A 35 -15.68 9.22 6.12
N SER A 36 -15.45 10.26 5.30
CA SER A 36 -15.94 10.32 3.92
C SER A 36 -15.31 9.23 3.05
N VAL A 37 -13.99 9.06 3.13
CA VAL A 37 -13.26 8.06 2.35
C VAL A 37 -13.62 6.64 2.78
N GLU A 38 -13.69 6.35 4.08
CA GLU A 38 -14.14 5.04 4.58
C GLU A 38 -15.57 4.70 4.13
N MET A 39 -16.47 5.70 4.14
CA MET A 39 -17.85 5.52 3.66
C MET A 39 -17.89 5.21 2.17
N GLN A 40 -17.08 5.90 1.35
CA GLN A 40 -17.01 5.65 -0.09
C GLN A 40 -16.41 4.28 -0.40
N LEU A 41 -15.34 3.88 0.30
CA LEU A 41 -14.68 2.60 0.09
C LEU A 41 -15.52 1.42 0.64
N GLY A 42 -16.35 1.67 1.65
CA GLY A 42 -17.09 0.63 2.36
C GLY A 42 -16.22 -0.15 3.37
N TYR A 43 -15.04 0.36 3.69
CA TYR A 43 -14.05 -0.28 4.57
C TYR A 43 -13.61 0.67 5.69
N LYS A 44 -13.41 0.13 6.90
CA LYS A 44 -12.63 0.80 7.95
C LYS A 44 -11.16 0.61 7.67
N LEU A 45 -10.41 1.71 7.58
CA LEU A 45 -8.98 1.65 7.31
C LEU A 45 -8.20 1.16 8.53
N PRO A 46 -7.08 0.43 8.34
CA PRO A 46 -6.25 -0.06 9.43
C PRO A 46 -5.80 1.10 10.31
N SER A 47 -5.77 0.90 11.64
CA SER A 47 -5.37 1.98 12.56
C SER A 47 -3.95 2.47 12.28
N ALA A 48 -3.06 1.57 11.86
CA ALA A 48 -1.69 1.91 11.47
C ALA A 48 -1.65 2.74 10.18
N TYR A 49 -2.52 2.45 9.21
CA TYR A 49 -2.61 3.24 7.98
C TYR A 49 -3.03 4.67 8.31
N VAL A 50 -4.10 4.83 9.10
CA VAL A 50 -4.58 6.14 9.54
C VAL A 50 -3.49 6.88 10.34
N ALA A 51 -2.79 6.21 11.25
CA ALA A 51 -1.72 6.81 12.04
C ALA A 51 -0.55 7.32 11.17
N LEU A 52 -0.17 6.58 10.13
CA LEU A 52 0.85 6.99 9.17
C LEU A 52 0.39 8.22 8.36
N MET A 53 -0.85 8.19 7.86
CA MET A 53 -1.44 9.27 7.06
C MET A 53 -1.68 10.57 7.85
N ARG A 54 -1.85 10.46 9.17
CA ARG A 54 -1.89 11.63 10.09
C ARG A 54 -0.56 12.36 10.16
N GLN A 55 0.57 11.65 10.00
CA GLN A 55 1.89 12.28 9.97
C GLN A 55 2.16 12.94 8.62
N LYS A 56 1.84 12.22 7.53
CA LYS A 56 1.95 12.70 6.15
C LYS A 56 0.93 11.95 5.29
N ASN A 57 -0.03 12.68 4.72
CA ASN A 57 -1.16 12.07 4.01
C ASN A 57 -0.77 11.68 2.58
N GLY A 58 -0.11 10.53 2.45
CA GLY A 58 0.45 10.03 1.21
C GLY A 58 1.91 10.43 1.02
N GLY A 59 2.64 9.62 0.24
CA GLY A 59 4.05 9.89 -0.03
C GLY A 59 4.81 8.71 -0.61
N MET A 60 6.02 8.97 -1.08
CA MET A 60 6.97 7.92 -1.47
C MET A 60 7.85 7.56 -0.27
N PRO A 61 7.94 6.28 0.15
CA PRO A 61 8.89 5.89 1.17
C PRO A 61 10.32 5.86 0.60
N VAL A 62 11.33 6.00 1.45
CA VAL A 62 12.75 5.80 1.10
C VAL A 62 13.05 4.31 0.91
N ARG A 63 12.47 3.47 1.77
CA ARG A 63 12.56 1.99 1.71
C ARG A 63 11.34 1.46 0.99
N ARG A 64 11.54 0.67 -0.07
CA ARG A 64 10.52 0.40 -1.08
C ARG A 64 10.27 -1.08 -1.32
N GLU A 65 11.07 -1.97 -0.74
CA GLU A 65 10.97 -3.40 -1.02
C GLU A 65 10.58 -4.18 0.21
N HIS A 66 9.86 -5.29 0.01
CA HIS A 66 9.46 -6.19 1.09
C HIS A 66 9.67 -7.63 0.64
N ARG A 67 10.24 -8.46 1.51
CA ARG A 67 10.43 -9.89 1.20
C ARG A 67 9.09 -10.60 1.06
N THR A 68 9.04 -11.55 0.15
CA THR A 68 7.95 -12.51 -0.01
C THR A 68 8.49 -13.92 0.08
N SER A 69 7.67 -14.85 0.54
CA SER A 69 8.03 -16.28 0.59
C SER A 69 7.74 -17.01 -0.72
N SER A 70 7.14 -16.31 -1.68
CA SER A 70 6.74 -16.84 -2.99
C SER A 70 7.21 -15.90 -4.09
N PRO A 71 7.66 -16.43 -5.24
CA PRO A 71 8.04 -15.61 -6.39
C PRO A 71 6.88 -14.80 -6.94
N THR A 72 7.20 -13.58 -7.40
CA THR A 72 6.36 -12.75 -8.26
C THR A 72 6.70 -13.04 -9.73
N SER A 73 6.01 -12.38 -10.65
CA SER A 73 6.30 -12.47 -12.09
C SER A 73 7.67 -11.90 -12.47
N TRP A 74 8.30 -11.10 -11.59
CA TRP A 74 9.55 -10.38 -11.88
C TRP A 74 10.66 -10.57 -10.84
N ALA A 75 10.37 -11.14 -9.67
CA ALA A 75 11.34 -11.40 -8.61
C ALA A 75 11.10 -12.75 -7.91
N THR A 76 12.18 -13.34 -7.39
CA THR A 76 12.12 -14.64 -6.73
C THR A 76 11.65 -14.56 -5.27
N ASP A 77 11.87 -13.44 -4.59
CA ASP A 77 11.75 -13.35 -3.13
C ASP A 77 11.30 -11.97 -2.59
N HIS A 78 10.81 -11.06 -3.44
CA HIS A 78 10.39 -9.74 -3.00
C HIS A 78 9.33 -9.08 -3.89
N ILE A 79 8.70 -8.05 -3.34
CA ILE A 79 7.87 -7.07 -4.03
C ILE A 79 8.47 -5.68 -3.85
N ALA A 80 8.00 -4.71 -4.63
CA ALA A 80 8.40 -3.31 -4.53
C ALA A 80 7.18 -2.37 -4.63
N ILE A 81 7.26 -1.23 -3.95
CA ILE A 81 6.30 -0.13 -4.02
C ILE A 81 7.00 1.17 -4.39
N THR A 82 6.28 2.09 -5.04
CA THR A 82 6.79 3.41 -5.42
C THR A 82 6.28 4.48 -4.47
N GLY A 83 4.97 4.49 -4.20
CA GLY A 83 4.33 5.47 -3.33
C GLY A 83 3.10 4.91 -2.66
N ILE A 84 2.87 5.32 -1.41
CA ILE A 84 1.72 4.95 -0.61
C ILE A 84 0.68 6.04 -0.80
N PHE A 85 -0.56 5.63 -1.10
CA PHE A 85 -1.64 6.56 -1.34
C PHE A 85 -2.05 7.32 -0.08
N GLY A 86 -2.49 8.56 -0.24
CA GLY A 86 -3.14 9.33 0.81
C GLY A 86 -4.59 8.90 1.03
N ILE A 87 -5.17 9.31 2.15
CA ILE A 87 -6.61 9.26 2.40
C ILE A 87 -7.21 10.57 1.87
N GLY A 88 -7.84 10.49 0.71
CA GLY A 88 -8.43 11.64 0.04
C GLY A 88 -8.90 11.31 -1.38
N HIS A 89 -9.21 12.35 -2.13
CA HIS A 89 -9.73 12.26 -3.50
C HIS A 89 -8.76 12.82 -4.56
N ALA A 90 -7.64 13.41 -4.14
CA ALA A 90 -6.62 13.92 -5.04
C ALA A 90 -5.92 12.78 -5.78
N LYS A 91 -5.13 13.11 -6.81
CA LYS A 91 -4.22 12.14 -7.43
C LYS A 91 -3.30 11.55 -6.35
N GLY A 92 -3.07 10.24 -6.41
CA GLY A 92 -2.25 9.55 -5.42
C GLY A 92 -2.99 9.27 -4.10
N SER A 93 -4.32 9.29 -4.10
CA SER A 93 -5.15 8.99 -2.93
C SER A 93 -6.14 7.85 -3.19
N LEU A 94 -6.55 7.18 -2.11
CA LEU A 94 -7.38 5.96 -2.13
C LEU A 94 -8.72 6.13 -2.86
N ALA A 95 -9.35 7.30 -2.74
CA ALA A 95 -10.65 7.60 -3.33
C ALA A 95 -10.55 8.53 -4.56
N SER A 96 -9.41 8.47 -5.26
CA SER A 96 -9.18 9.13 -6.54
C SER A 96 -9.78 8.36 -7.71
N SER A 97 -9.73 8.93 -8.92
CA SER A 97 -10.16 8.26 -10.15
C SER A 97 -9.32 7.03 -10.53
N MET A 98 -8.11 6.89 -9.97
CA MET A 98 -7.25 5.70 -10.12
C MET A 98 -7.20 4.89 -8.81
N GLY A 99 -8.23 5.02 -7.97
CA GLY A 99 -8.40 4.26 -6.73
C GLY A 99 -8.81 2.81 -6.97
N SER A 100 -9.20 2.10 -5.90
CA SER A 100 -9.46 0.65 -5.97
C SER A 100 -10.51 0.25 -7.01
N GLN A 101 -11.57 1.05 -7.19
CA GLN A 101 -12.64 0.73 -8.14
C GLN A 101 -12.16 0.73 -9.59
N PHE A 102 -11.23 1.62 -9.96
CA PHE A 102 -10.63 1.65 -11.30
C PHE A 102 -9.91 0.33 -11.60
N TRP A 103 -9.07 -0.15 -10.68
CA TRP A 103 -8.34 -1.39 -10.89
C TRP A 103 -9.27 -2.60 -10.96
N ILE A 104 -10.36 -2.59 -10.19
CA ILE A 104 -11.37 -3.67 -10.21
C ILE A 104 -12.15 -3.68 -11.52
N ASP A 105 -12.70 -2.53 -11.93
CA ASP A 105 -13.62 -2.45 -13.07
C ASP A 105 -12.91 -2.45 -14.42
N ASP A 106 -11.77 -1.75 -14.52
CA ASP A 106 -11.08 -1.51 -15.79
C ASP A 106 -9.89 -2.47 -16.01
N TRP A 107 -9.38 -3.09 -14.94
CA TRP A 107 -8.21 -3.98 -14.98
C TRP A 107 -8.46 -5.35 -14.34
N ASP A 108 -9.71 -5.71 -14.05
CA ASP A 108 -10.14 -7.01 -13.51
C ASP A 108 -9.44 -7.43 -12.20
N TYR A 109 -8.87 -6.48 -11.45
CA TYR A 109 -8.29 -6.79 -10.14
C TYR A 109 -9.36 -7.30 -9.17
N PRO A 110 -9.06 -8.31 -8.34
CA PRO A 110 -10.07 -8.97 -7.54
C PRO A 110 -10.61 -8.02 -6.44
N PRO A 111 -11.94 -7.94 -6.24
CA PRO A 111 -12.57 -7.00 -5.29
C PRO A 111 -12.47 -7.50 -3.83
N ILE A 112 -11.24 -7.61 -3.32
CA ILE A 112 -10.93 -8.21 -2.01
C ILE A 112 -10.71 -7.17 -0.90
N GLY A 113 -10.66 -5.90 -1.25
CA GLY A 113 -10.36 -4.82 -0.32
C GLY A 113 -9.90 -3.53 -0.97
N VAL A 114 -8.86 -2.91 -0.39
CA VAL A 114 -8.40 -1.57 -0.78
C VAL A 114 -6.97 -1.63 -1.31
N TYR A 115 -6.79 -1.28 -2.58
CA TYR A 115 -5.47 -1.08 -3.21
C TYR A 115 -4.88 0.26 -2.76
N PHE A 116 -3.68 0.22 -2.19
CA PHE A 116 -3.19 1.33 -1.34
C PHE A 116 -1.84 1.93 -1.74
N CYS A 117 -1.19 1.42 -2.78
CA CYS A 117 0.08 1.95 -3.26
C CYS A 117 0.29 1.69 -4.74
N ASP A 118 1.15 2.50 -5.35
CA ASP A 118 1.73 2.21 -6.67
C ASP A 118 2.90 1.24 -6.53
N SER A 119 3.11 0.43 -7.56
CA SER A 119 4.29 -0.39 -7.77
C SER A 119 5.15 0.16 -8.91
N PRO A 120 6.42 -0.28 -9.06
CA PRO A 120 7.25 0.08 -10.21
C PRO A 120 6.72 -0.45 -11.55
N SER A 121 5.79 -1.42 -11.52
CA SER A 121 5.24 -2.08 -12.70
C SER A 121 4.11 -1.28 -13.37
N ALA A 122 3.78 -0.10 -12.86
CA ALA A 122 2.70 0.74 -13.37
C ALA A 122 1.32 0.05 -13.38
N GLY A 123 1.07 -0.82 -12.39
CA GLY A 123 -0.22 -1.47 -12.18
C GLY A 123 -0.33 -2.91 -12.69
N HIS A 124 0.75 -3.49 -13.23
CA HIS A 124 0.79 -4.94 -13.54
C HIS A 124 0.89 -5.82 -12.29
N ASP A 125 1.24 -5.22 -11.15
CA ASP A 125 1.05 -5.79 -9.85
C ASP A 125 0.70 -4.72 -8.81
N MET A 126 -0.12 -5.08 -7.82
CA MET A 126 -0.66 -4.13 -6.84
C MET A 126 -0.65 -4.72 -5.43
N LEU A 127 -0.50 -3.87 -4.42
CA LEU A 127 -0.69 -4.28 -3.03
C LEU A 127 -2.09 -3.87 -2.56
N CYS A 128 -2.72 -4.78 -1.82
CA CYS A 128 -4.08 -4.66 -1.34
C CYS A 128 -4.13 -4.89 0.18
N LEU A 129 -4.94 -4.09 0.86
CA LEU A 129 -5.46 -4.41 2.19
C LEU A 129 -6.58 -5.45 2.00
N ASP A 130 -6.29 -6.72 2.26
CA ASP A 130 -7.21 -7.85 2.02
C ASP A 130 -8.15 -8.06 3.21
N TYR A 131 -9.44 -7.78 3.00
CA TYR A 131 -10.49 -7.86 4.02
C TYR A 131 -11.31 -9.15 3.97
N ARG A 132 -10.99 -10.10 3.08
CA ARG A 132 -11.82 -11.32 2.88
C ARG A 132 -12.03 -12.12 4.17
N GLU A 133 -11.02 -12.18 5.03
CA GLU A 133 -11.08 -12.94 6.29
C GLU A 133 -11.70 -12.13 7.44
N CYS A 134 -11.36 -10.84 7.56
CA CYS A 134 -11.71 -10.03 8.73
C CYS A 134 -12.99 -9.19 8.54
N GLY A 135 -13.51 -9.11 7.32
CA GLY A 135 -14.67 -8.30 6.95
C GLY A 135 -14.37 -6.80 6.93
N PRO A 136 -15.30 -5.96 6.46
CA PRO A 136 -15.05 -4.56 6.14
C PRO A 136 -14.70 -3.66 7.33
N ALA A 137 -14.88 -4.14 8.56
CA ALA A 137 -14.57 -3.42 9.79
C ALA A 137 -13.40 -4.03 10.59
N GLY A 138 -12.76 -5.09 10.07
CA GLY A 138 -11.66 -5.78 10.72
C GLY A 138 -10.29 -5.20 10.36
N GLU A 139 -9.24 -5.75 10.97
CA GLU A 139 -7.85 -5.44 10.62
C GLU A 139 -7.41 -6.36 9.46
N PRO A 140 -7.15 -5.84 8.25
CA PRO A 140 -6.83 -6.64 7.07
C PRO A 140 -5.36 -7.06 7.04
N LYS A 141 -5.09 -8.15 6.31
CA LYS A 141 -3.72 -8.52 5.93
C LYS A 141 -3.27 -7.67 4.73
N VAL A 142 -1.97 -7.64 4.48
CA VAL A 142 -1.42 -7.05 3.24
C VAL A 142 -1.16 -8.17 2.24
N ALA A 143 -1.74 -8.03 1.06
CA ALA A 143 -1.60 -8.96 -0.04
C ALA A 143 -0.98 -8.28 -1.26
N HIS A 144 -0.20 -9.03 -2.04
CA HIS A 144 0.23 -8.69 -3.38
C HIS A 144 -0.65 -9.41 -4.39
N VAL A 145 -1.01 -8.75 -5.48
CA VAL A 145 -1.80 -9.30 -6.57
C VAL A 145 -1.03 -9.07 -7.86
N ASP A 146 -0.76 -10.15 -8.59
CA ASP A 146 0.10 -10.15 -9.78
C ASP A 146 -0.70 -10.51 -11.03
N GLU A 147 -0.94 -9.53 -11.91
CA GLU A 147 -1.72 -9.70 -13.15
C GLU A 147 -1.10 -10.76 -14.06
N ALA A 148 0.23 -10.75 -14.21
CA ALA A 148 0.95 -11.67 -15.09
C ALA A 148 0.83 -13.14 -14.65
N PHE A 149 0.49 -13.38 -13.38
CA PHE A 149 0.22 -14.69 -12.82
C PHE A 149 -1.28 -14.96 -12.59
N ASP A 150 -2.15 -14.45 -13.46
CA ASP A 150 -3.60 -14.65 -13.40
C ASP A 150 -4.18 -14.13 -12.07
N TYR A 151 -3.79 -12.90 -11.73
CA TYR A 151 -4.17 -12.19 -10.49
C TYR A 151 -3.87 -13.00 -9.22
N ARG A 152 -2.76 -13.75 -9.22
CA ARG A 152 -2.36 -14.55 -8.05
C ARG A 152 -2.23 -13.64 -6.84
N ILE A 153 -2.91 -14.03 -5.77
CA ILE A 153 -2.88 -13.33 -4.48
C ILE A 153 -1.83 -13.98 -3.57
N THR A 154 -0.82 -13.22 -3.16
CA THR A 154 0.24 -13.65 -2.25
C THR A 154 0.19 -12.83 -0.96
N MET A 155 0.12 -13.48 0.20
CA MET A 155 0.15 -12.76 1.49
C MET A 155 1.56 -12.24 1.77
N VAL A 156 1.68 -10.94 2.05
CA VAL A 156 2.96 -10.24 2.29
C VAL A 156 3.17 -9.96 3.78
N ALA A 157 2.13 -9.50 4.49
CA ALA A 157 2.21 -9.20 5.91
C ALA A 157 0.88 -9.43 6.64
N GLN A 158 0.95 -9.64 7.95
CA GLN A 158 -0.24 -9.92 8.77
C GLN A 158 -1.12 -8.69 9.01
N ASN A 159 -0.55 -7.49 8.87
CA ASN A 159 -1.25 -6.20 8.94
C ASN A 159 -0.38 -5.12 8.29
N PHE A 160 -0.96 -3.94 8.12
CA PHE A 160 -0.27 -2.80 7.50
C PHE A 160 0.96 -2.34 8.29
N GLU A 161 0.92 -2.36 9.63
CA GLU A 161 2.06 -1.97 10.45
C GLU A 161 3.28 -2.87 10.22
N THR A 162 3.06 -4.18 10.20
CA THR A 162 4.12 -5.17 9.93
C THR A 162 4.71 -4.97 8.54
N PHE A 163 3.87 -4.67 7.55
CA PHE A 163 4.32 -4.35 6.20
C PHE A 163 5.25 -3.13 6.18
N ILE A 164 4.84 -2.02 6.80
CA ILE A 164 5.64 -0.79 6.85
C ILE A 164 6.98 -1.01 7.57
N LYS A 165 6.98 -1.77 8.68
CA LYS A 165 8.20 -2.12 9.42
C LYS A 165 9.13 -3.04 8.63
N GLY A 166 8.58 -3.82 7.70
CA GLY A 166 9.32 -4.77 6.87
C GLY A 166 9.95 -4.16 5.62
N LEU A 167 9.68 -2.89 5.29
CA LEU A 167 10.24 -2.23 4.12
C LEU A 167 11.76 -2.03 4.26
N THR A 168 12.52 -2.50 3.28
CA THR A 168 13.98 -2.36 3.21
C THR A 168 14.42 -1.49 2.03
N LEU A 169 15.70 -1.09 2.07
CA LEU A 169 16.38 -0.64 0.87
C LEU A 169 16.62 -1.85 -0.06
N GLU A 170 16.79 -1.55 -1.36
CA GLU A 170 17.04 -2.50 -2.45
C GLU A 170 17.57 -3.87 -2.02
N PHE A 171 16.88 -4.93 -2.44
CA PHE A 171 17.45 -6.26 -2.51
C PHE A 171 18.38 -6.28 -3.71
N SER A 172 19.66 -6.54 -3.46
CA SER A 172 20.57 -6.94 -4.52
C SER A 172 19.96 -8.15 -5.21
N SER A 173 19.47 -8.00 -6.45
CA SER A 173 19.24 -9.13 -7.33
C SER A 173 20.59 -9.86 -7.42
N ALA A 174 20.72 -11.01 -6.80
CA ALA A 174 21.82 -11.90 -7.11
C ALA A 174 21.68 -12.17 -8.60
N LYS A 175 22.55 -11.55 -9.41
CA LYS A 175 22.78 -12.04 -10.76
C LYS A 175 23.16 -13.49 -10.57
N SER A 176 22.29 -14.40 -11.00
CA SER A 176 22.71 -15.76 -11.30
C SER A 176 23.77 -15.60 -12.37
N ASP A 177 25.03 -15.69 -11.97
CA ASP A 177 26.14 -15.92 -12.87
C ASP A 177 25.86 -17.27 -13.55
N GLU A 178 25.29 -17.21 -14.76
CA GLU A 178 25.38 -18.25 -15.78
C GLU A 178 26.27 -17.77 -16.93
#